data_AF-A0A2G2XRD7-F1
#
_entry.id   AF-A0A2G2XRD7-F1
#
_cell.length_a   1.000
_cell.length_b   1.000
_cell.length_c   1.000
_cell.angle_alpha   90.00
_cell.angle_beta   90.00
_cell.angle_gamma   90.00
#
_symmetry.space_group_name_H-M   'P 1'
#
loop_
_entity.id
_entity.type
_entity.pdbx_description
1 polymer ?
#
loop_
_entity_poly.entity_id
_entity_poly.type
_entity_poly.pdbx_seq_one_letter_code
_entity_poly.pdbx_strand_id
1 'polypeptide(L)'
;MTRGLIWATAEDLAKNRGKVLSLYRQILRSLNSPALPLNLASRLQKKAEVRAMFMLGSEEQSIHNIQDLIDAAEYSLSILKKGELP
;
A
#
# COMPACT_ATOMS: atom_id res chain seq x y z
N MET A 1 7.82 -13.37 -11.76
CA MET A 1 9.08 -13.43 -10.98
C MET A 1 9.77 -14.74 -11.29
N THR A 2 11.03 -14.69 -11.70
CA THR A 2 11.89 -15.85 -11.95
C THR A 2 12.19 -16.55 -10.63
N ARG A 3 11.96 -17.86 -10.53
CA ARG A 3 12.19 -18.62 -9.29
C ARG A 3 13.69 -18.65 -8.98
N GLY A 4 14.10 -18.13 -7.82
CA GLY A 4 15.48 -18.21 -7.31
C GLY A 4 16.20 -16.87 -7.11
N LEU A 5 15.64 -15.75 -7.55
CA LEU A 5 16.17 -14.40 -7.23
C LEU A 5 15.57 -13.91 -5.92
N ILE A 6 16.44 -13.44 -5.01
CA ILE A 6 16.03 -12.84 -3.73
C ILE A 6 15.76 -11.33 -3.91
N TRP A 7 16.49 -10.70 -4.84
CA TRP A 7 16.43 -9.27 -5.12
C TRP A 7 15.69 -8.98 -6.42
N ALA A 8 14.86 -7.93 -6.41
CA ALA A 8 14.07 -7.50 -7.54
C ALA A 8 14.94 -6.82 -8.59
N THR A 9 14.73 -7.19 -9.85
CA THR A 9 15.33 -6.47 -10.97
C THR A 9 14.52 -5.21 -11.29
N ALA A 10 15.11 -4.30 -12.09
CA ALA A 10 14.37 -3.14 -12.59
C ALA A 10 13.10 -3.52 -13.38
N GLU A 11 13.11 -4.67 -14.06
CA GLU A 11 11.95 -5.19 -14.78
C GLU A 11 10.85 -5.68 -13.81
N ASP A 12 11.22 -6.36 -12.73
CA ASP A 12 10.28 -6.78 -11.69
C ASP A 12 9.61 -5.57 -11.02
N LEU A 13 10.39 -4.53 -10.70
CA LEU A 13 9.88 -3.28 -10.14
C LEU A 13 8.94 -2.55 -11.12
N ALA A 14 9.31 -2.50 -12.40
CA ALA A 14 8.48 -1.89 -13.44
C ALA A 14 7.11 -2.58 -13.59
N LYS A 15 7.07 -3.92 -13.50
CA LYS A 15 5.82 -4.71 -13.54
C LYS A 15 4.90 -4.38 -12.37
N ASN A 16 5.43 -4.16 -11.17
CA ASN A 16 4.65 -3.88 -9.97
C ASN A 16 4.22 -2.40 -9.85
N ARG A 17 4.91 -1.47 -10.51
CA ARG A 17 4.70 -0.02 -10.39
C ARG A 17 3.23 0.41 -10.55
N GLY A 18 2.55 -0.12 -11.58
CA GLY A 18 1.14 0.21 -11.83
C GLY A 18 0.22 -0.23 -10.69
N LYS A 19 0.44 -1.43 -10.17
CA LYS A 19 -0.32 -2.01 -9.04
C LYS A 19 -0.10 -1.20 -7.76
N VAL A 20 1.15 -0.92 -7.41
CA VAL A 20 1.51 -0.14 -6.20
C VAL A 20 0.89 1.26 -6.23
N LEU A 21 1.00 1.98 -7.36
CA LEU A 21 0.39 3.30 -7.50
C LEU A 21 -1.15 3.26 -7.41
N SER A 22 -1.77 2.20 -7.93
CA SER A 22 -3.21 1.99 -7.81
C SER A 22 -3.61 1.79 -6.36
N LEU A 23 -2.91 0.92 -5.62
CA LEU A 23 -3.15 0.65 -4.20
C LEU A 23 -3.00 1.92 -3.36
N TYR A 24 -1.90 2.66 -3.56
CA TYR A 24 -1.66 3.94 -2.88
C TYR A 24 -2.84 4.92 -3.04
N ARG A 25 -3.29 5.14 -4.28
CA ARG A 25 -4.40 6.05 -4.57
C ARG A 25 -5.72 5.55 -4.00
N GLN A 26 -5.98 4.24 -4.10
CA GLN A 26 -7.20 3.64 -3.57
C GLN A 26 -7.26 3.76 -2.04
N ILE A 27 -6.17 3.46 -1.33
CA ILE A 27 -6.12 3.60 0.14
C ILE A 27 -6.34 5.05 0.55
N LEU A 28 -5.64 6.01 -0.07
CA LEU A 28 -5.83 7.44 0.26
C LEU A 28 -7.25 7.93 -0.03
N ARG A 29 -7.93 7.38 -1.04
CA ARG A 29 -9.33 7.65 -1.34
C ARG A 29 -10.25 7.02 -0.29
N SER A 30 -10.04 5.76 0.06
CA SER A 30 -10.83 5.06 1.08
C SER A 30 -10.76 5.76 2.43
N LEU A 31 -9.60 6.30 2.82
CA LEU A 31 -9.45 7.12 4.02
C LEU A 31 -10.27 8.43 4.02
N ASN A 32 -10.79 8.87 2.86
CA ASN A 32 -11.74 9.99 2.77
C ASN A 32 -13.20 9.56 2.75
N SER A 33 -13.46 8.24 2.73
CA SER A 33 -14.82 7.74 2.72
C SER A 33 -15.55 8.15 4.00
N PRO A 34 -16.78 8.68 3.92
CA PRO A 34 -17.60 8.94 5.11
C PRO A 34 -17.98 7.65 5.84
N ALA A 35 -17.84 6.48 5.21
CA ALA A 35 -18.08 5.18 5.85
C ALA A 35 -17.09 4.86 6.99
N LEU A 36 -15.92 5.52 7.01
CA LEU A 36 -14.97 5.39 8.12
C LEU A 36 -15.30 6.39 9.24
N PRO A 37 -15.37 5.96 10.50
CA PRO A 37 -15.69 6.83 11.65
C PRO A 37 -14.47 7.65 12.10
N LEU A 38 -13.84 8.36 11.16
CA LEU A 38 -12.66 9.20 11.41
C LEU A 38 -13.03 10.68 11.38
N ASN A 39 -12.62 11.42 12.42
CA ASN A 39 -12.62 12.88 12.39
C ASN A 39 -11.54 13.41 11.43
N LEU A 40 -11.55 14.72 11.16
CA LEU A 40 -10.62 15.34 10.21
C LEU A 40 -9.15 15.13 10.59
N ALA A 41 -8.79 15.31 11.86
CA ALA A 41 -7.41 15.16 12.33
C ALA A 41 -6.92 13.71 12.14
N SER A 42 -7.73 12.73 12.53
CA SER A 42 -7.41 11.31 12.36
C SER A 42 -7.27 10.91 10.88
N ARG A 43 -8.09 11.48 9.99
CA ARG A 43 -7.94 11.26 8.53
C ARG A 43 -6.61 11.81 8.01
N LEU A 44 -6.23 13.01 8.42
CA LEU A 44 -4.96 13.62 8.00
C LEU A 44 -3.77 12.81 8.52
N GLN A 45 -3.82 12.39 9.79
CA GLN A 45 -2.79 11.55 10.39
C GLN A 45 -2.66 10.21 9.64
N LYS A 46 -3.76 9.48 9.41
CA LYS A 46 -3.73 8.20 8.70
C LYS A 46 -3.22 8.34 7.27
N LYS A 47 -3.56 9.43 6.57
CA LYS A 47 -2.97 9.71 5.25
C LYS A 47 -1.47 9.99 5.32
N ALA A 48 -0.98 10.64 6.37
CA ALA A 48 0.44 10.88 6.55
C ALA A 48 1.19 9.55 6.79
N GLU A 49 0.63 8.68 7.63
CA GLU A 49 1.14 7.32 7.86
C GLU A 49 1.22 6.51 6.55
N VAL A 50 0.14 6.48 5.77
CA VAL A 50 0.14 5.78 4.47
C VAL A 50 1.20 6.35 3.53
N ARG A 51 1.38 7.67 3.47
CA ARG A 51 2.44 8.27 2.66
C ARG A 51 3.83 7.83 3.11
N ALA A 52 4.08 7.81 4.42
CA ALA A 52 5.35 7.38 4.98
C ALA A 52 5.62 5.89 4.69
N MET A 53 4.61 5.02 4.84
CA MET A 53 4.74 3.59 4.55
C MET A 53 5.05 3.33 3.07
N PHE A 54 4.36 4.01 2.13
CA PHE A 54 4.64 3.85 0.71
C PHE A 54 5.98 4.46 0.29
N MET A 55 6.44 5.52 0.97
CA MET A 55 7.77 6.08 0.76
C MET A 55 8.84 5.07 1.20
N LEU A 56 8.74 4.54 2.41
CA LEU A 56 9.68 3.54 2.93
C LEU A 56 9.67 2.25 2.08
N GLY A 57 8.48 1.74 1.75
CA GLY A 57 8.35 0.55 0.91
C GLY A 57 8.87 0.73 -0.52
N SER A 58 9.07 1.97 -0.98
CA SER A 58 9.68 2.22 -2.30
C SER A 58 11.19 1.97 -2.35
N GLU A 59 11.83 1.87 -1.18
CA GLU A 59 13.25 1.55 -1.04
C GLU A 59 13.50 0.03 -0.98
N GLU A 60 12.44 -0.78 -0.85
CA GLU A 60 12.55 -2.23 -0.74
C GLU A 60 12.98 -2.88 -2.05
N GLN A 61 13.88 -3.87 -1.95
CA GLN A 61 14.42 -4.62 -3.08
C GLN A 61 14.25 -6.12 -2.93
N SER A 62 13.95 -6.64 -1.74
CA SER A 62 13.63 -8.04 -1.54
C SER A 62 12.32 -8.37 -2.24
N ILE A 63 12.34 -9.35 -3.15
CA ILE A 63 11.14 -9.79 -3.89
C ILE A 63 10.05 -10.26 -2.92
N HIS A 64 10.44 -10.97 -1.86
CA HIS A 64 9.53 -11.47 -0.84
C HIS A 64 8.90 -10.31 -0.05
N ASN A 65 9.70 -9.35 0.40
CA ASN A 65 9.19 -8.21 1.16
C ASN A 65 8.29 -7.33 0.29
N ILE A 66 8.62 -7.12 -0.99
CA ILE A 66 7.76 -6.38 -1.92
C ILE A 66 6.40 -7.07 -2.04
N GLN A 67 6.39 -8.39 -2.17
CA GLN A 67 5.15 -9.16 -2.24
C GLN A 67 4.34 -9.03 -0.94
N ASP A 68 4.99 -9.19 0.21
CA ASP A 68 4.34 -9.06 1.53
C ASP A 68 3.76 -7.65 1.74
N LEU A 69 4.48 -6.60 1.32
CA LEU A 69 4.00 -5.21 1.36
C LEU A 69 2.78 -4.99 0.46
N ILE A 70 2.77 -5.60 -0.74
CA ILE A 70 1.63 -5.54 -1.66
C ILE A 70 0.42 -6.25 -1.05
N ASP A 71 0.61 -7.44 -0.48
CA ASP A 71 -0.46 -8.23 0.12
C ASP A 71 -1.03 -7.54 1.37
N ALA A 72 -0.16 -6.93 2.19
CA ALA A 72 -0.59 -6.08 3.30
C ALA A 72 -1.42 -4.88 2.84
N ALA A 73 -0.99 -4.19 1.77
CA ALA A 73 -1.74 -3.06 1.22
C ALA A 73 -3.10 -3.49 0.63
N GLU A 74 -3.18 -4.64 -0.03
CA GLU A 74 -4.44 -5.22 -0.51
C GLU A 74 -5.38 -5.57 0.63
N TYR A 75 -4.85 -6.21 1.69
CA TYR A 75 -5.61 -6.55 2.88
C TYR A 75 -6.14 -5.30 3.59
N SER A 76 -5.29 -4.31 3.85
CA SER A 76 -5.71 -3.03 4.45
C SER A 76 -6.76 -2.32 3.60
N LEU A 77 -6.60 -2.31 2.28
CA LEU A 77 -7.61 -1.74 1.39
C LEU A 77 -8.95 -2.49 1.48
N SER A 78 -8.93 -3.80 1.61
CA SER A 78 -10.14 -4.62 1.77
C SER A 78 -10.91 -4.26 3.05
N ILE A 79 -10.21 -4.04 4.16
CA ILE A 79 -10.79 -3.61 5.45
C ILE A 79 -11.36 -2.20 5.32
N LEU A 80 -10.59 -1.27 4.75
CA LEU A 80 -11.05 0.12 4.57
C LEU A 80 -12.31 0.20 3.69
N LYS A 81 -12.45 -0.67 2.69
CA LYS A 81 -13.66 -0.74 1.85
C LYS A 81 -14.88 -1.24 2.61
N LYS A 82 -14.72 -1.95 3.73
CA LYS A 82 -15.80 -2.35 4.63
C LYS A 82 -16.18 -1.25 5.64
N GLY A 83 -15.47 -0.11 5.65
CA GLY A 83 -15.67 0.94 6.65
C GLY A 83 -14.99 0.63 7.99
N GLU A 84 -14.08 -0.33 8.00
CA GLU A 84 -13.31 -0.74 9.18
C GLU A 84 -11.90 -0.13 9.13
N LEU A 85 -11.22 -0.08 10.27
CA LEU A 85 -9.83 0.35 10.37
C LEU A 85 -8.92 -0.87 10.53
N PRO A 86 -7.89 -1.02 9.67
CA PRO A 86 -6.88 -2.07 9.81
C PRO A 86 -5.89 -1.78 10.95
#